data_AF-A0A4Q6E3E0-F1
#
_entry.id   AF-A0A4Q6E3E0-F1
#
_cell.length_a   1.000
_cell.length_b   1.000
_cell.length_c   1.000
_cell.angle_alpha   90.00
_cell.angle_beta   90.00
_cell.angle_gamma   90.00
#
_symmetry.space_group_name_H-M   'P 1'
#
loop_
_entity.id
_entity.type
_entity.pdbx_description
1 polymer ?
#
loop_
_entity_poly.entity_id
_entity_poly.type
_entity_poly.pdbx_seq_one_letter_code
_entity_poly.pdbx_strand_id
1 'polypeptide(L)' 'MLCFDVEQLRAFRQFTENWEYEDYTHDFPDGCERIILRTPNRDINFAFTLEEWELFKEAMDEALFMREVYALL' A
#
# COMPACT_ATOMS: atom_id res chain seq x y z
N MET A 1 13.88 3.37 14.40
CA MET A 1 13.49 2.00 14.02
C MET A 1 12.03 2.09 13.61
N LEU A 2 11.68 1.71 12.39
CA LEU A 2 10.27 1.63 11.96
C LEU A 2 9.64 0.47 12.73
N CYS A 3 9.11 0.76 13.93
CA CYS A 3 8.30 -0.19 14.66
C CYS A 3 6.91 -0.13 14.05
N PHE A 4 6.71 -0.88 12.97
CA PHE A 4 5.43 -0.96 12.29
C PHE A 4 4.46 -1.79 13.14
N ASP A 5 3.69 -1.12 13.97
CA ASP A 5 2.69 -1.78 14.81
C ASP A 5 1.38 -2.03 14.04
N VAL A 6 0.49 -2.79 14.66
CA VAL A 6 -0.80 -3.19 14.09
C VAL A 6 -1.67 -1.99 13.72
N GLU A 7 -1.65 -0.92 14.51
CA GLU A 7 -2.46 0.26 14.27
C GLU A 7 -1.89 1.06 13.10
N GLN A 8 -0.56 1.11 12.96
CA GLN A 8 0.10 1.68 11.80
C GLN A 8 -0.20 0.89 10.52
N LEU A 9 -0.28 -0.45 10.58
CA LEU A 9 -0.73 -1.27 9.45
C LEU A 9 -2.19 -0.95 9.07
N ARG A 10 -3.10 -0.86 10.05
CA ARG A 10 -4.51 -0.50 9.81
C ARG A 10 -4.61 0.89 9.18
N ALA A 11 -3.88 1.87 9.71
CA ALA A 11 -3.84 3.23 9.19
C ALA A 11 -3.28 3.28 7.77
N PHE A 12 -2.24 2.49 7.48
CA PHE A 12 -1.66 2.41 6.14
C PHE A 12 -2.63 1.77 5.13
N ARG A 13 -3.32 0.70 5.51
CA ARG A 13 -4.36 0.07 4.68
C ARG A 13 -5.50 1.04 4.36
N GLN A 14 -6.00 1.77 5.36
CA GLN A 14 -7.03 2.80 5.16
C GLN A 14 -6.54 3.95 4.27
N PHE A 15 -5.27 4.33 4.38
CA PHE A 15 -4.64 5.33 3.51
C PHE A 15 -4.62 4.87 2.05
N THR A 16 -4.34 3.58 1.80
CA THR A 16 -4.33 3.01 0.44
C THR A 16 -5.72 2.75 -0.15
N GLU A 17 -6.76 2.53 0.67
CA GLU A 17 -8.14 2.30 0.20
C GLU A 17 -8.80 3.57 -0.37
N ASN A 18 -8.50 4.74 0.20
CA ASN A 18 -9.05 6.02 -0.26
C ASN A 18 -8.27 6.61 -1.46
N TRP A 19 -7.34 5.84 -2.02
CA TRP A 19 -6.44 6.30 -3.07
C TRP A 19 -7.03 5.95 -4.43
N GLU A 20 -7.72 6.91 -5.05
CA GLU A 20 -8.28 6.76 -6.40
C GLU A 20 -7.15 6.83 -7.44
N TYR A 21 -6.96 5.71 -8.15
CA TYR A 21 -5.91 5.44 -9.13
C TYR A 21 -5.85 6.43 -10.30
N GLU A 22 -6.94 7.14 -10.58
CA GLU A 22 -7.15 7.87 -11.82
C GLU A 22 -6.30 9.15 -11.98
N ASP A 23 -5.67 9.64 -10.91
CA ASP A 23 -4.92 10.92 -10.94
C ASP A 23 -3.38 10.78 -11.07
N TYR A 24 -2.81 9.56 -11.03
CA TYR A 24 -1.34 9.40 -10.82
C TYR A 24 -0.64 8.30 -11.62
N THR A 25 -1.19 7.85 -12.74
CA THR A 25 -0.38 7.11 -13.71
C THR A 25 0.58 8.09 -14.40
N HIS A 26 1.87 7.88 -14.16
CA HIS A 26 2.91 8.59 -14.88
C HIS A 26 3.59 7.65 -15.85
N ASP A 27 3.81 8.13 -17.07
CA ASP A 27 4.72 7.49 -18.01
C ASP A 27 6.14 7.57 -17.43
N PHE A 28 6.66 6.45 -16.95
CA PHE A 28 8.07 6.39 -16.57
C PHE A 28 8.96 6.40 -17.81
N PRO A 29 10.24 6.82 -17.69
CA PRO A 29 11.17 6.84 -18.82
C PRO A 29 11.40 5.47 -19.50
N ASP A 30 11.04 4.37 -18.83
CA ASP A 30 11.06 3.00 -19.35
C ASP A 30 9.81 2.64 -20.18
N GLY A 31 8.83 3.54 -20.26
CA GLY A 31 7.56 3.35 -20.96
C GLY A 31 6.52 2.56 -20.15
N CYS A 32 6.79 2.27 -18.87
CA CYS A 32 5.84 1.60 -18.00
C CYS A 32 5.00 2.61 -17.22
N GLU A 33 3.69 2.39 -17.17
CA GLU A 33 2.82 3.11 -16.25
C GLU A 33 3.13 2.67 -14.81
N ARG A 34 3.31 3.65 -13.92
CA ARG A 34 3.49 3.38 -12.49
C ARG A 34 2.55 4.21 -11.63
N ILE A 35 2.12 3.58 -10.55
CA ILE A 35 1.35 4.15 -9.45
C ILE A 35 2.35 4.71 -8.44
N ILE A 36 2.22 6.00 -8.10
CA ILE A 36 3.11 6.66 -7.13
C ILE A 36 2.39 6.96 -5.83
N LEU A 37 2.51 6.06 -4.86
CA LEU A 37 1.99 6.28 -3.52
C LEU A 37 2.90 7.24 -2.74
N ARG A 38 2.44 8.48 -2.58
CA ARG A 38 3.15 9.49 -1.80
C ARG A 38 2.86 9.33 -0.32
N THR A 39 3.84 8.91 0.47
CA THR A 39 3.61 8.76 1.91
C THR A 39 3.55 10.13 2.60
N PRO A 40 3.02 10.20 3.83
CA PRO A 40 3.10 11.43 4.64
C PRO A 40 4.55 11.90 4.90
N ASN A 41 5.53 11.00 4.80
CA ASN A 41 6.94 11.37 4.81
C ASN A 41 7.36 11.79 3.39
N ARG A 42 7.68 13.08 3.23
CA ARG A 42 8.04 13.69 1.93
C ARG A 42 9.25 13.04 1.24
N ASP A 43 10.11 12.38 2.02
CA ASP A 43 11.32 11.73 1.51
C ASP A 43 11.08 10.27 1.09
N ILE A 44 9.87 9.73 1.32
CA ILE A 44 9.54 8.34 1.03
C ILE A 44 8.29 8.29 0.16
N ASN A 45 8.48 7.78 -1.07
CA ASN A 45 7.39 7.46 -1.99
C ASN A 45 7.58 6.02 -2.45
N PHE A 46 6.47 5.31 -2.66
CA PHE A 46 6.50 3.99 -3.29
C PHE A 46 6.05 4.10 -4.73
N ALA A 47 6.68 3.31 -5.60
CA ALA A 47 6.31 3.19 -7.00
C ALA A 47 5.95 1.73 -7.27
N PHE A 48 4.80 1.51 -7.88
CA PHE A 48 4.29 0.17 -8.20
C PHE A 48 3.87 0.11 -9.66
N THR A 49 4.01 -1.05 -10.28
CA THR A 49 3.15 -1.40 -11.42
C THR A 49 1.71 -1.66 -10.91
N LEU A 50 0.74 -1.74 -11.83
CA LEU A 50 -0.63 -2.09 -11.45
C LEU A 50 -0.70 -3.46 -10.75
N GLU A 51 0.00 -4.47 -11.28
CA GLU A 51 0.07 -5.80 -10.70
C GLU A 51 0.69 -5.78 -9.30
N GLU A 52 1.81 -5.06 -9.12
CA GLU A 52 2.46 -4.91 -7.82
C GLU A 52 1.55 -4.23 -6.80
N TRP A 53 0.75 -3.25 -7.23
CA TRP A 53 -0.21 -2.55 -6.37
C TRP A 53 -1.37 -3.44 -5.93
N GLU A 54 -1.91 -4.24 -6.84
CA GLU A 54 -2.96 -5.21 -6.52
C GLU A 54 -2.44 -6.26 -5.54
N LEU A 55 -1.29 -6.87 -5.81
CA LEU A 55 -0.63 -7.80 -4.88
C LEU A 55 -0.38 -7.16 -3.51
N PHE A 56 0.06 -5.89 -3.50
CA PHE A 56 0.34 -5.18 -2.27
C PHE A 56 -0.92 -5.01 -1.41
N LYS A 57 -2.06 -4.64 -2.02
CA LYS A 57 -3.35 -4.54 -1.32
C LYS A 57 -3.83 -5.90 -0.80
N GLU A 58 -3.75 -6.93 -1.61
CA GLU A 58 -4.15 -8.29 -1.21
C GLU A 58 -3.33 -8.80 -0.02
N ALA A 59 -2.01 -8.63 -0.07
CA ALA A 59 -1.12 -9.04 1.02
C ALA A 59 -1.39 -8.28 2.33
N MET A 60 -1.74 -7.00 2.26
CA MET A 60 -2.15 -6.23 3.43
C MET A 60 -3.47 -6.73 4.03
N ASP A 61 -4.46 -7.01 3.19
CA ASP A 61 -5.75 -7.55 3.63
C ASP A 61 -5.58 -8.93 4.25
N GLU A 62 -4.78 -9.82 3.65
CA GLU A 62 -4.46 -11.14 4.19
C GLU A 62 -3.76 -11.03 5.55
N ALA A 63 -2.79 -10.13 5.70
CA ALA A 63 -2.09 -9.92 6.97
C ALA A 63 -3.04 -9.44 8.08
N LEU A 64 -3.97 -8.54 7.78
CA LEU A 64 -4.98 -8.07 8.72
C LEU A 64 -5.97 -9.19 9.10
N PHE A 65 -6.43 -9.96 8.11
CA PHE A 65 -7.33 -11.09 8.30
C PHE A 65 -6.68 -12.18 9.18
N MET A 66 -5.44 -12.56 8.88
CA MET A 66 -4.73 -13.58 9.65
C MET A 66 -4.59 -13.20 11.12
N ARG A 67 -4.38 -11.91 11.42
CA ARG A 67 -4.36 -11.45 12.81
C ARG A 67 -5.70 -11.65 13.52
N GLU A 68 -6.82 -11.41 12.83
CA GLU A 68 -8.15 -11.64 13.40
C GLU A 68 -8.39 -13.13 13.67
N VAL A 69 -7.97 -14.00 12.76
CA VAL A 69 -7.99 -15.46 12.97
C VAL A 69 -7.17 -15.86 14.20
N TYR A 70 -5.94 -15.34 14.33
CA TYR A 70 -5.10 -15.64 15.49
C TYR A 70 -5.67 -15.09 16.82
N ALA A 71 -6.44 -14.01 16.79
CA ALA A 71 -7.08 -13.46 17.99
C ALA A 71 -8.28 -14.30 18.49
N LEU A 72 -8.80 -15.19 17.64
CA LEU A 72 -9.91 -16.10 17.97
C LEU A 72 -9.43 -17.48 18.47
N LEU A 73 -8.13 -17.76 18.41
CA LEU A 73 -7.48 -18.98 18.92
C LEU A 73 -6.99 -18.77 20.35
#